data_AF-A0A8T4CY17-F1
#
_entry.id   AF-A0A8T4CY17-F1
#
_cell.length_a   1.000
_cell.length_b   1.000
_cell.length_c   1.000
_cell.angle_alpha   90.00
_cell.angle_beta   90.00
_cell.angle_gamma   90.00
#
_symmetry.space_group_name_H-M   'P 1'
#
loop_
_entity.id
_entity.type
_entity.pdbx_description
1 polymer ?
#
loop_
_entity_poly.entity_id
_entity_poly.type
_entity_poly.pdbx_seq_one_letter_code
_entity_poly.pdbx_strand_id
1 'polypeptide(L)' 'MSGYTQLTPEWQEWIIENLARGCQAQTLVQTMIEKGFDAMFANAVVFHFSSSPVSREPLSRAEDQK' A
#
# COMPACT_ATOMS: atom_id res chain seq x y z
N MET A 1 -14.09 2.05 -21.66
CA MET A 1 -13.53 2.40 -20.34
C MET A 1 -12.02 2.21 -20.45
N SER A 2 -11.27 3.29 -20.61
CA SER A 2 -9.81 3.22 -20.73
C SER A 2 -9.24 3.28 -19.31
N GLY A 3 -9.08 2.12 -18.68
CA GLY A 3 -8.43 2.04 -17.38
C GLY A 3 -6.95 2.34 -17.51
N TYR A 4 -6.42 3.18 -16.62
CA TYR A 4 -4.98 3.38 -16.52
C TYR A 4 -4.34 2.09 -15.96
N THR A 5 -3.49 1.45 -16.74
CA THR A 5 -2.72 0.25 -16.34
C THR A 5 -1.27 0.57 -15.99
N GLN A 6 -0.93 1.86 -15.90
CA GLN A 6 0.39 2.34 -15.52
C GLN A 6 0.27 3.14 -14.23
N LEU A 7 1.10 2.78 -13.25
CA LEU A 7 1.24 3.51 -12.00
C LEU A 7 2.32 4.58 -12.20
N THR A 8 1.96 5.86 -12.04
CA THR A 8 2.96 6.92 -12.06
C THR A 8 3.77 6.92 -10.76
N PRO A 9 4.99 7.51 -10.74
CA PRO A 9 5.81 7.57 -9.53
C PRO A 9 5.09 8.23 -8.34
N GLU A 10 4.28 9.25 -8.59
CA GLU A 10 3.49 9.95 -7.57
C GLU A 10 2.49 9.01 -6.87
N TRP A 11 1.82 8.13 -7.64
CA TRP A 11 0.91 7.14 -7.07
C TRP A 11 1.67 6.06 -6.29
N GLN A 12 2.84 5.65 -6.77
CA GLN A 12 3.70 4.71 -6.06
C GLN A 12 4.11 5.25 -4.68
N GLU A 13 4.63 6.49 -4.63
CA GLU A 13 5.01 7.15 -3.38
C GLU A 13 3.80 7.29 -2.45
N TRP A 14 2.66 7.71 -2.98
CA TRP A 14 1.42 7.82 -2.20
C TRP A 14 1.01 6.47 -1.57
N ILE A 15 1.07 5.36 -2.32
CA ILE A 15 0.73 4.04 -1.79
C ILE A 15 1.68 3.65 -0.66
N ILE A 16 2.98 3.83 -0.86
CA ILE A 16 4.01 3.50 0.14
C ILE A 16 3.81 4.33 1.41
N GLU A 17 3.59 5.63 1.30
CA GLU A 17 3.38 6.50 2.46
C GLU A 17 2.13 6.10 3.26
N ASN A 18 1.02 5.84 2.59
CA ASN A 18 -0.22 5.47 3.26
C ASN A 18 -0.10 4.09 3.92
N LEU A 19 0.53 3.11 3.27
CA LEU A 19 0.81 1.82 3.90
C LEU A 19 1.77 1.97 5.09
N ALA A 20 2.78 2.85 4.99
CA ALA A 20 3.69 3.14 6.10
C ALA A 20 2.97 3.78 7.30
N ARG A 21 1.98 4.65 7.05
CA ARG A 21 1.11 5.23 8.08
C ARG A 21 0.14 4.22 8.71
N GLY A 22 0.01 3.02 8.13
CA GLY A 22 -0.93 1.99 8.58
C GLY A 22 -2.32 2.08 7.97
N CYS A 23 -2.48 2.80 6.85
CA CYS A 23 -3.72 2.79 6.09
C CYS A 23 -4.00 1.39 5.52
N GLN A 24 -5.28 1.04 5.45
CA GLN A 24 -5.70 -0.25 4.95
C GLN A 24 -5.60 -0.31 3.43
N ALA A 25 -5.03 -1.39 2.90
CA ALA A 25 -4.92 -1.64 1.47
C ALA A 25 -6.25 -1.45 0.71
N GLN A 26 -7.37 -1.84 1.30
CA GLN A 26 -8.70 -1.67 0.71
C GLN A 26 -9.07 -0.20 0.45
N THR A 27 -8.74 0.70 1.37
CA THR A 27 -8.98 2.14 1.20
C THR A 27 -8.15 2.70 0.04
N LEU A 28 -6.89 2.28 -0.07
CA LEU A 28 -6.02 2.67 -1.18
C LEU A 28 -6.57 2.22 -2.53
N VAL A 29 -7.01 0.96 -2.63
CA VAL A 29 -7.62 0.41 -3.84
C VAL A 29 -8.87 1.18 -4.24
N GLN A 30 -9.74 1.53 -3.30
CA GLN A 30 -10.94 2.33 -3.59
C GLN A 30 -10.57 3.70 -4.17
N THR A 31 -9.62 4.41 -3.55
CA THR A 31 -9.17 5.72 -4.07
C THR A 31 -8.59 5.61 -5.48
N MET A 32 -7.86 4.54 -5.80
CA MET A 32 -7.37 4.31 -7.17
C MET A 32 -8.52 4.08 -8.15
N ILE A 33 -9.51 3.26 -7.80
CA ILE A 33 -10.68 3.00 -8.65
C ILE A 33 -11.47 4.29 -8.91
N GLU A 34 -11.68 5.11 -7.88
CA GLU A 34 -12.37 6.42 -7.99
C GLU A 34 -11.65 7.38 -8.95
N LYS A 35 -10.32 7.26 -9.07
CA LYS A 35 -9.50 8.05 -9.99
C LYS A 35 -9.49 7.50 -11.42
N GLY A 36 -10.11 6.34 -11.66
CA GLY A 36 -10.23 5.71 -12.97
C GLY A 36 -9.19 4.62 -13.24
N PHE A 37 -8.48 4.14 -12.21
CA PHE A 37 -7.68 2.93 -12.34
C PHE A 37 -8.58 1.70 -12.40
N ASP A 38 -8.08 0.66 -13.06
CA ASP A 38 -8.75 -0.63 -13.08
C ASP A 38 -8.71 -1.29 -11.68
N ALA A 39 -9.81 -1.92 -11.27
CA ALA A 39 -9.92 -2.52 -9.95
C ALA A 39 -8.95 -3.68 -9.74
N MET A 40 -8.72 -4.49 -10.77
CA MET A 40 -7.78 -5.61 -10.73
C MET A 40 -6.34 -5.10 -10.66
N PHE A 41 -6.03 -4.07 -11.46
CA PHE A 41 -4.73 -3.40 -11.43
C PHE A 41 -4.44 -2.78 -10.05
N ALA A 42 -5.38 -1.98 -9.51
CA ALA A 42 -5.23 -1.34 -8.22
C ALA A 42 -5.00 -2.36 -7.09
N ASN A 43 -5.76 -3.47 -7.10
CA ASN A 43 -5.59 -4.54 -6.11
C ASN A 43 -4.20 -5.17 -6.18
N ALA A 44 -3.75 -5.53 -7.39
CA ALA A 44 -2.44 -6.14 -7.60
C ALA A 44 -1.29 -5.23 -7.13
N VAL A 45 -1.38 -3.93 -7.46
CA VAL A 45 -0.38 -2.93 -7.08
C VAL A 45 -0.32 -2.79 -5.55
N VAL A 46 -1.45 -2.49 -4.90
CA VAL A 46 -1.48 -2.28 -3.45
C VAL A 46 -1.08 -3.55 -2.70
N PHE A 47 -1.50 -4.72 -3.17
CA PHE A 47 -1.10 -6.00 -2.60
C PHE A 47 0.42 -6.20 -2.69
N HIS A 48 1.02 -5.91 -3.84
CA HIS A 48 2.47 -5.99 -4.02
C HIS A 48 3.23 -5.11 -3.01
N PHE A 49 2.80 -3.86 -2.81
CA PHE A 49 3.43 -2.96 -1.83
C PHE A 49 3.16 -3.37 -0.37
N SER A 50 1.98 -3.94 -0.07
CA SER A 50 1.69 -4.44 1.29
C SER A 50 2.46 -5.72 1.65
N SER A 51 2.77 -6.54 0.64
CA SER A 51 3.47 -7.82 0.77
C SER A 51 4.99 -7.67 0.71
N SER A 52 5.48 -6.46 0.44
CA SER A 52 6.89 -6.10 0.63
C SER A 52 7.02 -5.37 1.98
N PRO A 53 7.06 -6.10 3.11
CA PRO A 53 7.50 -5.50 4.35
C PRO A 53 8.98 -5.21 4.17
N VAL A 54 9.33 -3.97 3.83
CA VAL A 54 10.62 -3.42 4.28
C VAL A 54 10.65 -3.67 5.78
N SER A 55 11.54 -4.59 6.18
CA SER A 55 11.66 -5.19 7.50
C SER A 55 11.23 -4.25 8.62
N ARG A 56 9.98 -4.38 9.08
CA ARG A 56 9.62 -3.94 10.42
C ARG A 56 10.15 -5.00 11.36
N GLU A 57 11.45 -4.92 11.64
CA GLU A 57 11.98 -5.51 12.87
C GLU A 57 11.25 -4.82 14.04
N PRO A 58 10.45 -5.54 14.84
CA PRO A 58 9.97 -4.99 16.09
C PRO A 58 11.16 -4.90 17.04
N LEU A 59 11.94 -3.82 16.94
CA LEU A 59 12.96 -3.55 17.95
C LEU A 59 12.25 -3.13 19.24
N SER A 60 12.27 -4.04 20.21
CA SER A 60 12.03 -3.81 21.64
C SER A 60 10.58 -3.82 22.16
N ARG A 61 10.10 -5.03 22.50
CA ARG A 61 9.65 -5.28 23.88
C ARG A 61 10.74 -6.07 24.60
N ALA A 62 11.90 -5.46 24.79
CA ALA A 62 12.82 -5.88 25.83
C ALA A 62 12.49 -5.06 27.09
N GLU A 63 11.56 -5.55 27.90
CA GLU A 63 11.60 -5.30 29.35
C GLU A 63 11.31 -6.63 30.02
N ASP A 64 12.43 -7.34 30.24
CA ASP A 64 12.68 -8.20 31.38
C ASP A 64 11.87 -7.76 32.60
N GLN A 65 10.94 -8.60 33.07
CA GLN A 65 10.47 -8.48 34.43
C GLN A 65 10.21 -9.86 35.01
N LYS A 66 11.30 -10.41 35.55
CA LYS A 66 11.44 -11.26 36.75
C LYS A 66 10.25 -12.15 37.15
#